data_AF-A0A925XJL8-F1
#
_entry.id   AF-A0A925XJL8-F1
#
_cell.length_a   1.000
_cell.length_b   1.000
_cell.length_c   1.000
_cell.angle_alpha   90.00
_cell.angle_beta   90.00
_cell.angle_gamma   90.00
#
_symmetry.space_group_name_H-M   'P 1'
#
loop_
_entity.id
_entity.type
_entity.pdbx_description
1 polymer ?
#
loop_
_entity_poly.entity_id
_entity_poly.type
_entity_poly.pdbx_seq_one_letter_code
_entity_poly.pdbx_strand_id
1 'polypeptide(L)'
;AKLQLTGTLRLVCQRCNMPLDFELNRAVEFRFVGSEEELNALPIDDDEIDAVVGSRAMSVPDWVEDEAMLSLPLVPRHAGCLMPSGSSHTTDAVATPNPFAALSALRGGVGAGNGTANGNGDGNGK
;
A
#
# COMPACT_ATOMS: atom_id res chain seq x y z
N ALA A 1 -3.87 30.91 -5.63
CA ALA A 1 -3.15 30.97 -4.34
C ALA A 1 -2.00 29.99 -4.38
N LYS A 2 -0.93 30.19 -3.59
CA LYS A 2 0.26 29.32 -3.64
C LYS A 2 0.61 28.81 -2.25
N LEU A 3 0.83 27.50 -2.13
CA LEU A 3 1.32 26.84 -0.92
C LEU A 3 2.71 26.26 -1.22
N GLN A 4 3.64 26.46 -0.30
CA GLN A 4 4.99 25.89 -0.35
C GLN A 4 5.26 25.16 0.95
N LEU A 5 5.60 23.88 0.85
CA LEU A 5 5.94 23.01 1.97
C LEU A 5 7.37 22.50 1.80
N THR A 6 8.20 22.76 2.81
CA THR A 6 9.58 22.26 2.86
C THR A 6 9.86 21.73 4.25
N GLY A 7 10.52 20.57 4.34
CA GLY A 7 10.96 20.02 5.62
C GLY A 7 11.35 18.55 5.52
N THR A 8 11.77 17.97 6.65
CA THR A 8 12.14 16.56 6.73
C THR A 8 11.08 15.79 7.52
N LEU A 9 10.48 14.79 6.89
CA LEU A 9 9.52 13.87 7.53
C LEU A 9 10.21 12.57 7.89
N ARG A 10 10.01 12.08 9.11
CA ARG A 10 10.53 10.78 9.54
C ARG A 10 9.53 9.68 9.25
N LEU A 11 9.81 8.89 8.22
CA LEU A 11 9.03 7.73 7.80
C LEU A 11 9.68 6.43 8.29
N VAL A 12 9.01 5.30 8.02
CA VAL A 12 9.58 3.96 8.26
C VAL A 12 9.82 3.29 6.91
N CYS A 13 11.04 2.80 6.69
CA CYS A 13 11.37 2.09 5.47
C CYS A 13 10.65 0.73 5.43
N GLN A 14 9.80 0.51 4.43
CA GLN A 14 9.04 -0.74 4.24
C GLN A 14 9.91 -1.97 3.87
N ARG A 15 11.23 -1.79 3.69
CA ARG A 15 12.16 -2.90 3.39
C ARG A 15 12.92 -3.37 4.62
N CYS A 16 13.58 -2.46 5.34
CA CYS A 16 14.40 -2.80 6.51
C CYS A 16 13.72 -2.50 7.85
N ASN A 17 12.54 -1.85 7.83
CA ASN A 17 11.81 -1.38 9.01
C ASN A 17 12.58 -0.38 9.90
N MET A 18 13.59 0.29 9.35
CA MET A 18 14.35 1.34 10.04
C MET A 18 13.80 2.74 9.67
N PRO A 19 14.07 3.77 10.51
CA PRO A 19 13.70 5.15 10.19
C PRO A 19 14.27 5.59 8.83
N LEU A 20 13.47 6.32 8.07
CA LEU A 20 13.81 6.94 6.78
C LEU A 20 13.48 8.43 6.88
N ASP A 21 14.50 9.28 6.80
CA ASP A 21 14.29 10.72 6.69
C ASP A 21 13.96 11.05 5.22
N PHE A 22 12.76 11.60 4.99
CA PHE A 22 12.21 11.97 3.69
C PHE A 22 12.18 13.49 3.56
N GLU A 23 12.89 14.01 2.57
CA GLU A 23 12.89 15.44 2.24
C GLU A 23 11.62 15.81 1.48
N LEU A 24 10.71 16.52 2.15
CA LEU A 24 9.54 17.12 1.55
C LEU A 24 9.93 18.47 0.92
N ASN A 25 9.68 18.60 -0.38
CA ASN A 25 9.77 19.87 -1.09
C ASN A 25 8.65 19.93 -2.12
N ARG A 26 7.61 20.71 -1.82
CA ARG A 26 6.37 20.75 -2.58
C ARG A 26 5.88 22.18 -2.75
N ALA A 27 5.42 22.47 -3.96
CA ALA A 27 4.78 23.72 -4.30
C ALA A 27 3.54 23.39 -5.13
N VAL A 28 2.41 23.92 -4.71
CA VAL A 28 1.12 23.70 -5.35
C VAL A 28 0.42 25.04 -5.53
N GLU A 29 -0.26 25.19 -6.66
CA GLU A 29 -1.02 26.37 -7.01
C GLU A 29 -2.51 26.03 -7.05
N PHE A 30 -3.31 26.82 -6.35
CA PHE A 30 -4.73 26.57 -6.19
C PHE A 30 -5.57 27.65 -6.85
N ARG A 31 -6.66 27.22 -7.48
CA ARG A 31 -7.76 28.08 -7.93
C ARG A 31 -8.96 27.90 -7.01
N PHE A 32 -9.33 28.95 -6.29
CA PHE A 32 -10.55 28.91 -5.48
C PHE A 32 -11.78 29.28 -6.32
N VAL A 33 -12.81 28.45 -6.23
CA VAL A 33 -14.14 28.71 -6.82
C VAL A 33 -15.20 28.88 -5.73
N GLY A 34 -16.31 29.52 -6.07
CA GLY A 34 -17.36 29.88 -5.11
C GLY A 34 -18.34 28.75 -4.80
N SER A 35 -18.43 27.73 -5.66
CA SER A 35 -19.34 26.59 -5.47
C SER A 35 -18.88 25.32 -6.20
N GLU A 36 -19.50 24.19 -5.88
CA GLU A 36 -19.25 22.91 -6.56
C GLU A 36 -19.71 22.94 -8.02
N GLU A 37 -20.78 23.67 -8.34
CA GLU A 37 -21.24 23.82 -9.71
C GLU A 37 -20.21 24.55 -10.58
N GLU A 38 -19.58 25.59 -10.04
CA GLU A 38 -18.49 26.30 -10.72
C GLU A 38 -17.27 25.39 -10.92
N LEU A 39 -16.92 24.58 -9.89
CA LEU A 39 -15.83 23.61 -9.98
C LEU A 39 -16.07 22.59 -11.10
N ASN A 40 -17.26 21.99 -11.14
CA ASN A 40 -17.62 20.96 -12.13
C ASN A 40 -17.74 21.50 -13.56
N ALA A 41 -17.90 22.81 -13.71
CA ALA A 41 -17.94 23.48 -15.01
C ALA A 41 -16.54 23.78 -15.57
N LEU A 42 -15.48 23.67 -14.75
CA LEU A 42 -14.11 23.86 -15.22
C LEU A 42 -13.70 22.70 -16.15
N PRO A 43 -12.94 23.00 -17.22
CA PRO A 43 -12.38 21.96 -18.07
C PRO A 43 -11.31 21.18 -17.30
N ILE A 44 -11.21 19.88 -17.57
CA ILE A 44 -10.37 18.92 -16.83
C ILE A 44 -8.89 18.96 -17.31
N ASP A 45 -8.54 19.83 -18.24
CA ASP A 45 -7.26 19.81 -18.97
C ASP A 45 -6.12 20.61 -18.30
N ASP A 46 -6.38 21.29 -17.18
CA ASP A 46 -5.38 22.07 -16.47
C ASP A 46 -4.80 21.29 -15.27
N ASP A 47 -3.94 20.31 -15.56
CA ASP A 47 -3.27 19.46 -14.56
C ASP A 47 -2.30 20.24 -13.64
N GLU A 48 -2.00 21.50 -13.96
CA GLU A 48 -1.02 22.33 -13.23
C GLU A 48 -1.64 23.11 -12.05
N ILE A 49 -2.97 23.28 -12.02
CA ILE A 49 -3.66 24.11 -11.03
C ILE A 49 -4.80 23.33 -10.36
N ASP A 50 -4.70 23.13 -9.05
CA ASP A 50 -5.74 22.46 -8.29
C ASP A 50 -6.92 23.41 -8.01
N ALA A 51 -8.08 23.10 -8.59
CA ALA A 51 -9.30 23.85 -8.35
C ALA A 51 -10.04 23.32 -7.11
N VAL A 52 -10.35 24.20 -6.16
CA VAL A 52 -10.96 23.85 -4.87
C VAL A 52 -12.08 24.83 -4.53
N VAL A 53 -13.19 24.34 -3.97
CA VAL A 53 -14.25 25.22 -3.45
C VAL A 53 -13.72 25.95 -2.22
N GLY A 54 -13.64 27.28 -2.30
CA GLY A 54 -13.12 28.12 -1.22
C GLY A 54 -14.12 28.29 -0.08
N SER A 55 -13.63 28.32 1.16
CA SER A 55 -14.42 28.69 2.33
C SER A 55 -13.81 29.93 3.02
N ARG A 56 -14.64 30.70 3.74
CA ARG A 56 -14.16 31.82 4.56
C ARG A 56 -13.54 31.38 5.89
N ALA A 57 -13.69 30.10 6.24
CA ALA A 57 -13.19 29.49 7.45
C ALA A 57 -12.51 28.17 7.07
N MET A 58 -11.19 28.23 6.92
CA MET A 58 -10.34 27.08 6.58
C MET A 58 -9.29 26.86 7.67
N SER A 59 -9.03 25.61 8.01
CA SER A 59 -7.93 25.24 8.90
C SER A 59 -6.65 25.13 8.07
N VAL A 60 -5.75 26.11 8.21
CA VAL A 60 -4.44 26.06 7.56
C VAL A 60 -3.62 24.84 8.01
N PRO A 61 -3.60 24.44 9.30
CA PRO A 61 -2.92 23.21 9.72
C PRO A 61 -3.41 21.95 9.01
N ASP A 62 -4.73 21.74 8.93
CA ASP A 62 -5.32 20.57 8.27
C ASP A 62 -4.93 20.55 6.79
N TRP A 63 -4.93 21.72 6.15
CA TRP A 63 -4.57 21.84 4.74
C TRP A 63 -3.08 21.54 4.48
N VAL A 64 -2.21 21.94 5.40
CA VAL A 64 -0.77 21.60 5.36
C VAL A 64 -0.57 20.09 5.56
N GLU A 65 -1.34 19.47 6.46
CA GLU A 65 -1.29 18.02 6.70
C GLU A 65 -1.70 17.23 5.44
N ASP A 66 -2.85 17.57 4.86
CA ASP A 66 -3.36 16.92 3.65
C ASP A 66 -2.34 16.99 2.50
N GLU A 67 -1.78 18.18 2.23
CA GLU A 67 -0.79 18.35 1.17
C GLU A 67 0.52 17.60 1.47
N ALA A 68 0.96 17.59 2.73
CA ALA A 68 2.13 16.81 3.13
C ALA A 68 1.90 15.30 2.97
N MET A 69 0.70 14.81 3.28
CA MET A 69 0.30 13.40 3.11
C MET A 69 0.24 13.01 1.63
N LEU A 70 -0.36 13.83 0.77
CA LEU A 70 -0.42 13.61 -0.68
C LEU A 70 0.96 13.59 -1.35
N SER A 71 1.95 14.19 -0.69
CA SER A 71 3.32 14.27 -1.16
C SER A 71 4.20 13.09 -0.78
N LEU A 72 3.72 12.19 0.07
CA LEU A 72 4.46 11.01 0.51
C LEU A 72 4.62 9.98 -0.61
N PRO A 73 5.72 9.21 -0.62
CA PRO A 73 5.90 8.13 -1.57
C PRO A 73 4.91 6.97 -1.28
N LEU A 74 4.42 6.32 -2.34
CA LEU A 74 3.54 5.15 -2.22
C LEU A 74 4.15 4.04 -1.34
N VAL A 75 5.47 3.82 -1.44
CA VAL A 75 6.21 2.87 -0.61
C VAL A 75 7.51 3.51 -0.15
N PRO A 76 7.61 3.98 1.11
CA PRO A 76 8.82 4.63 1.63
C PRO A 76 9.97 3.63 1.76
N ARG A 77 11.08 3.87 1.05
CA ARG A 77 12.28 3.01 1.06
C ARG A 77 13.55 3.84 0.88
N HIS A 78 14.63 3.45 1.56
CA HIS A 78 15.95 4.00 1.28
C HIS A 78 16.40 3.67 -0.15
N ALA A 79 17.06 4.63 -0.82
CA ALA A 79 17.77 4.39 -2.07
C ALA A 79 18.89 3.36 -1.81
N GLY A 80 18.77 2.17 -2.38
CA GLY A 80 19.74 1.08 -2.16
C GLY A 80 19.62 0.39 -0.78
N CYS A 81 18.45 0.41 -0.16
CA CYS A 81 18.22 -0.22 1.15
C CYS A 81 18.75 -1.68 1.20
N LEU A 82 19.76 -1.96 2.01
CA LEU A 82 20.22 -3.34 2.24
C LEU A 82 19.31 -4.01 3.29
N MET A 83 19.03 -5.30 3.13
CA MET A 83 18.35 -6.04 4.20
C MET A 83 19.25 -6.02 5.44
N PRO A 84 18.70 -5.89 6.66
CA PRO A 84 19.45 -6.23 7.86
C PRO A 84 20.03 -7.63 7.64
N SER A 85 21.34 -7.80 7.85
CA SER A 85 22.04 -9.07 7.69
C SER A 85 21.57 -10.06 8.76
N GLY A 86 20.37 -10.61 8.58
CA GLY A 86 19.70 -11.58 9.45
C GLY A 86 19.46 -12.93 8.77
N SER A 87 20.05 -13.16 7.61
CA SER A 87 20.03 -14.45 6.93
C SER A 87 21.27 -14.63 6.05
N SER A 88 22.45 -14.40 6.62
CA SER A 88 23.57 -15.26 6.22
C SER A 88 23.24 -16.63 6.79
N HIS A 89 22.50 -17.45 6.02
CA HIS A 89 22.62 -18.88 6.19
C HIS A 89 24.07 -19.18 5.87
N THR A 90 24.91 -19.24 6.90
CA THR A 90 26.11 -20.05 6.81
C THR A 90 25.59 -21.43 6.41
N THR A 91 26.01 -21.91 5.25
CA THR A 91 25.81 -23.30 4.86
C THR A 91 26.72 -24.16 5.74
N ASP A 92 26.54 -24.11 7.06
CA ASP A 92 26.86 -25.24 7.91
C ASP A 92 25.63 -26.11 7.86
N ALA A 93 25.75 -27.18 7.06
CA ALA A 93 24.72 -28.18 6.86
C ALA A 93 24.43 -28.92 8.18
N VAL A 94 23.67 -28.30 9.07
CA VAL A 94 22.94 -28.99 10.12
C VAL A 94 21.54 -29.21 9.57
N ALA A 95 21.22 -30.47 9.30
CA ALA A 95 19.94 -30.93 8.78
C ALA A 95 18.79 -30.55 9.72
N THR A 96 18.33 -29.30 9.61
CA THR A 96 17.08 -28.84 10.19
C THR A 96 15.96 -29.28 9.24
N PRO A 97 14.88 -29.89 9.75
CA PRO A 97 13.77 -30.26 8.90
C PRO A 97 13.20 -29.01 8.23
N ASN A 98 12.92 -29.10 6.93
CA ASN A 98 12.40 -28.00 6.13
C ASN A 98 11.19 -27.36 6.86
N PRO A 99 11.20 -26.05 7.18
CA PRO A 99 10.13 -25.38 7.91
C PRO A 99 8.78 -25.40 7.16
N PHE A 100 8.82 -25.70 5.85
CA PHE A 100 7.66 -25.83 4.98
C PHE A 100 7.35 -27.27 4.59
N ALA A 101 7.92 -28.27 5.27
CA ALA A 101 7.67 -29.69 4.98
C ALA A 101 6.17 -30.03 4.99
N ALA A 102 5.38 -29.40 5.87
CA ALA A 102 3.93 -29.58 5.95
C ALA A 102 3.17 -29.11 4.69
N LEU A 103 3.74 -28.20 3.88
CA LEU A 103 3.09 -27.70 2.65
C LEU A 103 3.11 -28.72 1.50
N SER A 104 3.93 -29.77 1.61
CA SER A 104 3.96 -30.85 0.62
C SER A 104 2.61 -31.57 0.49
N ALA A 105 1.81 -31.61 1.56
CA ALA A 105 0.47 -32.18 1.59
C ALA A 105 -0.55 -31.39 0.74
N LEU A 106 -0.24 -30.15 0.34
CA LEU A 106 -1.11 -29.29 -0.47
C LEU A 106 -0.78 -29.36 -1.98
N ARG A 107 0.21 -30.16 -2.39
CA ARG A 107 0.72 -30.23 -3.77
C ARG A 107 -0.21 -30.97 -4.76
N GLY A 108 -1.47 -31.22 -4.41
CA GLY A 108 -2.41 -31.96 -5.27
C GLY A 108 -3.85 -31.44 -5.31
N GLY A 109 -4.14 -30.30 -4.68
CA GLY A 109 -5.51 -29.82 -4.48
C GLY A 109 -5.97 -28.72 -5.43
N VAL A 110 -5.93 -28.94 -6.74
CA VAL A 110 -6.78 -28.18 -7.69
C VAL A 110 -7.66 -29.18 -8.43
N GLY A 111 -8.94 -29.21 -8.04
CA GLY A 111 -10.06 -29.69 -8.85
C GLY A 111 -10.44 -31.17 -8.74
N ALA A 112 -11.45 -31.48 -7.92
CA ALA A 112 -12.49 -32.46 -8.24
C ALA A 112 -13.59 -32.38 -7.16
N GLY A 113 -14.68 -31.71 -7.49
CA GLY A 113 -15.92 -31.90 -6.74
C GLY A 113 -16.43 -33.33 -6.98
N ASN A 114 -17.10 -33.91 -5.98
CA ASN A 114 -18.25 -34.73 -6.28
C ASN A 114 -19.27 -34.68 -5.15
N GLY A 115 -20.49 -34.35 -5.53
CA GLY A 115 -21.66 -34.52 -4.69
C GLY A 115 -22.28 -35.91 -4.88
N THR A 116 -23.15 -36.20 -3.92
CA THR A 116 -24.33 -37.07 -4.00
C THR A 116 -24.20 -38.59 -3.85
N ALA A 117 -25.06 -39.04 -2.93
CA ALA A 117 -26.04 -40.12 -3.05
C ALA A 117 -25.71 -41.49 -2.44
N ASN A 118 -26.35 -41.65 -1.28
CA ASN A 118 -26.90 -42.86 -0.66
C ASN A 118 -27.53 -43.86 -1.66
N GLY A 119 -27.32 -45.16 -1.43
CA GLY A 119 -28.04 -46.26 -2.06
C GLY A 119 -27.69 -47.63 -1.45
N ASN A 120 -28.65 -48.21 -0.72
CA ASN A 120 -28.67 -49.59 -0.21
C ASN A 120 -28.54 -50.67 -1.31
N GLY A 121 -28.03 -51.85 -0.94
CA GLY A 121 -28.14 -53.08 -1.73
C GLY A 121 -27.73 -54.33 -0.94
N ASP A 122 -28.75 -55.09 -0.51
CA ASP A 122 -28.68 -56.42 0.10
C ASP A 122 -28.03 -57.49 -0.80
N GLY A 123 -27.48 -58.57 -0.23
CA GLY A 123 -27.33 -59.84 -0.97
C GLY A 123 -26.19 -60.80 -0.61
N ASN A 124 -26.42 -61.60 0.42
CA ASN A 124 -26.09 -63.03 0.65
C ASN A 124 -25.10 -63.80 -0.27
N GLY A 125 -24.27 -64.68 0.32
CA GLY A 125 -23.71 -65.84 -0.42
C GLY A 125 -22.53 -66.59 0.21
N LYS A 126 -22.85 -67.60 1.03
CA LYS A 126 -22.04 -68.73 1.56
C LYS A 126 -21.16 -68.51 2.79
#